data_AF-A0A7R6WMN8-F1
#
_entry.id   AF-A0A7R6WMN8-F1
#
_cell.length_a   1.000
_cell.length_b   1.000
_cell.length_c   1.000
_cell.angle_alpha   90.00
_cell.angle_beta   90.00
_cell.angle_gamma   90.00
#
_symmetry.space_group_name_H-M   'P 1'
#
loop_
_entity.id
_entity.type
_entity.pdbx_description
1 polymer ?
#
loop_
_entity_poly.entity_id
_entity_poly.type
_entity_poly.pdbx_seq_one_letter_code
_entity_poly.pdbx_strand_id
1 'polypeptide(L)'
;MPSGKSAALLAMEQVAIAAHKCWIASKDPAFKQYQMANELNSFSGTPRFLLVPAKHYGGKPLLVVQAQGNSSRVDAFGPLMNDPLGARIGSDIARWQAGNPACAATA
;
A
#
# COMPACT_ATOMS: atom_id res chain seq x y z
N MET A 1 -26.64 -8.67 -12.31
CA MET A 1 -25.79 -7.53 -12.71
C MET A 1 -24.36 -7.96 -12.46
N PRO A 2 -23.43 -7.90 -13.43
CA PRO A 2 -22.09 -8.38 -13.17
C PRO A 2 -21.53 -7.59 -12.00
N SER A 3 -21.07 -8.31 -10.98
CA SER A 3 -20.47 -7.79 -9.75
C SER A 3 -19.24 -6.95 -10.12
N GLY A 4 -19.47 -5.70 -10.51
CA GLY A 4 -18.40 -4.79 -10.90
C GLY A 4 -17.44 -4.71 -9.73
N LYS A 5 -16.17 -5.06 -9.98
CA LYS A 5 -15.08 -4.86 -9.01
C LYS A 5 -15.31 -3.49 -8.35
N SER A 6 -15.60 -3.46 -7.05
CA SER A 6 -15.86 -2.20 -6.32
C SER A 6 -14.75 -1.20 -6.66
N ALA A 7 -15.06 0.09 -6.80
CA ALA A 7 -14.05 1.11 -7.10
C ALA A 7 -12.85 1.05 -6.12
N ALA A 8 -13.12 0.66 -4.87
CA ALA A 8 -12.15 0.29 -3.85
C ALA A 8 -11.16 -0.81 -4.29
N LEU A 9 -11.64 -1.89 -4.90
CA LEU A 9 -10.84 -3.01 -5.37
C LEU A 9 -9.90 -2.59 -6.49
N LEU A 10 -10.40 -1.84 -7.48
CA LEU A 10 -9.58 -1.35 -8.57
C LEU A 10 -8.48 -0.41 -8.06
N ALA A 11 -8.85 0.55 -7.20
CA ALA A 11 -7.89 1.48 -6.61
C ALA A 11 -6.82 0.74 -5.78
N MET A 12 -7.24 -0.20 -4.93
CA MET A 12 -6.30 -0.98 -4.11
C MET A 12 -5.41 -1.91 -4.94
N GLU A 13 -5.94 -2.52 -6.00
CA GLU A 13 -5.15 -3.36 -6.92
C GLU A 13 -4.05 -2.51 -7.57
N GLN A 14 -4.39 -1.31 -8.06
CA GLN A 14 -3.40 -0.38 -8.62
C GLN A 14 -2.37 0.10 -7.59
N VAL A 15 -2.81 0.51 -6.41
CA VAL A 15 -1.93 0.97 -5.32
C VAL A 15 -1.00 -0.16 -4.86
N ALA A 16 -1.50 -1.38 -4.70
CA ALA A 16 -0.69 -2.52 -4.26
C ALA A 16 0.36 -2.93 -5.30
N ILE A 17 -0.01 -2.97 -6.59
CA ILE A 17 0.94 -3.27 -7.68
C ILE A 17 2.02 -2.19 -7.75
N ALA A 18 1.63 -0.92 -7.68
CA ALA A 18 2.57 0.20 -7.72
C ALA A 18 3.49 0.22 -6.48
N ALA A 19 2.96 -0.01 -5.28
CA ALA A 19 3.73 -0.15 -4.05
C ALA A 19 4.76 -1.28 -4.16
N HIS A 20 4.34 -2.46 -4.62
CA HIS A 20 5.27 -3.57 -4.79
C HIS A 20 6.36 -3.25 -5.82
N LYS A 21 5.99 -2.67 -6.96
CA LYS A 21 6.94 -2.31 -8.00
C LYS A 21 7.92 -1.22 -7.54
N CYS A 22 7.43 -0.19 -6.86
CA CYS A 22 8.21 1.00 -6.53
C CYS A 22 8.97 0.88 -5.22
N TRP A 23 8.43 0.22 -4.21
CA TRP A 23 9.10 0.07 -2.92
C TRP A 23 9.97 -1.19 -2.90
N ILE A 24 9.43 -2.33 -3.36
CA ILE A 24 10.10 -3.63 -3.26
C ILE A 24 10.93 -3.94 -4.52
N ALA A 25 10.32 -3.96 -5.70
CA ALA A 25 11.01 -4.36 -6.93
C ALA A 25 12.06 -3.33 -7.37
N SER A 26 11.80 -2.04 -7.14
CA SER A 26 12.77 -0.96 -7.37
C SER A 26 13.88 -0.91 -6.31
N LYS A 27 13.82 -1.77 -5.28
CA LYS A 27 14.79 -1.84 -4.17
C LYS A 27 15.01 -0.48 -3.50
N ASP A 28 13.93 0.23 -3.20
CA ASP A 28 14.00 1.55 -2.61
C ASP A 28 14.73 1.47 -1.25
N PRO A 29 15.77 2.30 -1.00
CA PRO A 29 16.54 2.25 0.23
C PRO A 29 15.69 2.53 1.48
N ALA A 30 14.63 3.35 1.36
CA ALA A 30 13.74 3.63 2.48
C ALA A 30 12.88 2.42 2.85
N PHE A 31 12.56 1.57 1.86
CA PHE A 31 11.71 0.39 2.05
C PHE A 31 12.47 -0.93 2.15
N LYS A 32 13.79 -0.93 1.96
CA LYS A 32 14.65 -2.12 2.00
C LYS A 32 14.57 -2.92 3.31
N GLN A 33 14.27 -2.24 4.42
CA GLN A 33 14.09 -2.86 5.74
C GLN A 33 12.67 -3.39 5.99
N TYR A 34 11.74 -3.10 5.09
CA TYR A 34 10.34 -3.50 5.15
C TYR A 34 10.01 -4.48 4.03
N GLN A 35 8.93 -5.21 4.20
CA GLN A 35 8.40 -6.13 3.21
C GLN A 35 6.88 -6.00 3.18
N MET A 36 6.30 -6.15 2.00
CA MET A 36 4.85 -6.22 1.87
C MET A 36 4.38 -7.58 2.37
N ALA A 37 3.59 -7.57 3.44
CA ALA A 37 2.76 -8.69 3.83
C ALA A 37 1.44 -8.59 3.05
N ASN A 38 1.31 -9.44 2.04
CA ASN A 38 0.00 -9.64 1.42
C ASN A 38 -0.83 -10.45 2.41
N GLU A 39 -1.85 -9.80 2.98
CA GLU A 39 -2.94 -10.50 3.63
C GLU A 39 -3.81 -11.14 2.52
N LEU A 40 -3.24 -12.15 1.84
CA LEU A 40 -3.88 -13.01 0.83
C LEU A 40 -5.01 -13.88 1.42
N ASN A 41 -5.35 -13.66 2.69
CA ASN A 41 -6.40 -14.33 3.45
C ASN A 41 -7.54 -13.39 3.88
N SER A 42 -7.62 -12.15 3.38
CA SER A 42 -8.79 -11.32 3.65
C SER A 42 -9.97 -11.74 2.76
N PHE A 43 -10.64 -12.81 3.19
CA PHE A 43 -12.00 -13.23 2.81
C PHE A 43 -13.07 -12.21 3.24
N SER A 44 -12.70 -10.97 3.58
CA SER A 44 -13.49 -10.01 4.36
C SER A 44 -14.14 -8.90 3.52
N GLY A 45 -13.92 -8.89 2.20
CA GLY A 45 -14.56 -7.94 1.28
C GLY A 45 -13.94 -6.54 1.19
N THR A 46 -12.94 -6.20 2.02
CA THR A 46 -12.22 -4.91 1.93
C THR A 46 -10.74 -5.14 1.60
N PRO A 47 -10.25 -4.68 0.43
CA PRO A 47 -8.87 -4.89 0.01
C PRO A 47 -7.90 -4.04 0.84
N ARG A 48 -6.86 -4.69 1.38
CA ARG A 48 -5.78 -4.06 2.15
C ARG A 48 -4.47 -4.83 2.05
N PHE A 49 -3.35 -4.12 2.20
CA PHE A 49 -2.03 -4.73 2.38
C PHE A 49 -1.31 -4.10 3.57
N LEU A 50 -0.35 -4.85 4.10
CA LEU A 50 0.43 -4.45 5.28
C LEU A 50 1.89 -4.36 4.89
N LEU A 51 2.61 -3.42 5.52
CA LEU A 51 4.06 -3.36 5.50
C LEU A 51 4.57 -3.81 6.87
N VAL A 52 5.35 -4.87 6.86
CA VAL A 52 5.98 -5.46 8.04
C VAL A 52 7.50 -5.32 7.92
N PRO A 53 8.24 -5.32 9.04
CA PRO A 53 9.70 -5.38 8.97
C PRO A 53 10.15 -6.68 8.30
N ALA A 54 11.07 -6.61 7.34
CA ALA A 54 11.55 -7.79 6.61
C ALA A 54 12.16 -8.85 7.54
N LYS A 55 12.79 -8.43 8.65
CA LYS A 55 13.33 -9.33 9.68
C LYS A 55 12.28 -9.92 10.62
N HIS A 56 11.09 -9.32 10.70
CA HIS A 56 10.02 -9.69 11.65
C HIS A 56 8.66 -9.72 10.95
N TYR A 57 8.52 -10.63 9.98
CA TYR A 57 7.29 -10.77 9.19
C TYR A 57 6.03 -11.08 10.03
N GLY A 58 6.18 -11.83 11.13
CA GLY A 58 5.11 -12.11 12.10
C GLY A 58 4.89 -11.04 13.16
N GLY A 59 5.61 -9.90 13.07
CA GLY A 59 5.52 -8.80 14.02
C GLY A 59 4.33 -7.87 13.78
N LYS A 60 4.21 -6.81 14.59
CA LYS A 60 3.21 -5.76 14.40
C LYS A 60 3.43 -5.06 13.04
N PRO A 61 2.39 -4.89 12.21
CA PRO A 61 2.51 -4.14 10.97
C PRO A 61 2.85 -2.69 11.28
N LEU A 62 3.81 -2.15 10.53
CA LEU A 62 4.27 -0.77 10.69
C LEU A 62 3.49 0.21 9.82
N LEU A 63 2.86 -0.30 8.76
CA LEU A 63 1.98 0.44 7.91
C LEU A 63 0.86 -0.49 7.44
N VAL A 64 -0.35 0.03 7.46
CA VAL A 64 -1.55 -0.61 6.95
C VAL A 64 -2.13 0.31 5.90
N VAL A 65 -2.40 -0.25 4.72
CA VAL A 65 -3.00 0.50 3.61
C VAL A 65 -4.29 -0.23 3.22
N GLN A 66 -5.42 0.46 3.29
CA GLN A 66 -6.74 -0.12 3.01
C GLN A 66 -7.65 0.87 2.29
N ALA A 67 -8.60 0.36 1.50
CA ALA A 67 -9.64 1.20 0.92
C ALA A 67 -10.63 1.73 1.98
N GLN A 68 -11.12 2.96 1.77
CA GLN A 68 -12.16 3.57 2.58
C GLN A 68 -13.54 3.04 2.15
N GLY A 69 -13.93 1.89 2.73
CA GLY A 69 -15.21 1.24 2.44
C GLY A 69 -15.33 0.82 0.97
N ASN A 70 -16.39 1.25 0.29
CA ASN A 70 -16.64 0.93 -1.13
C ASN A 70 -16.10 1.99 -2.11
N SER A 71 -15.38 2.99 -1.61
CA SER A 71 -14.84 4.11 -2.40
C SER A 71 -13.46 3.79 -2.97
N SER A 72 -13.07 4.44 -4.06
CA SER A 72 -11.69 4.36 -4.62
C SER A 72 -10.63 5.05 -3.75
N ARG A 73 -11.04 5.67 -2.64
CA ARG A 73 -10.12 6.31 -1.70
C ARG A 73 -9.39 5.24 -0.89
N VAL A 74 -8.10 5.40 -0.73
CA VAL A 74 -7.25 4.51 0.08
C VAL A 74 -6.63 5.32 1.22
N ASP A 75 -6.68 4.76 2.42
CA ASP A 75 -6.09 5.32 3.63
C ASP A 75 -4.88 4.50 4.05
N ALA A 76 -3.90 5.19 4.63
CA ALA A 76 -2.68 4.60 5.13
C ALA A 76 -2.48 5.02 6.60
N PHE A 77 -2.24 4.07 7.48
CA PHE A 77 -2.05 4.32 8.90
C PHE A 77 -1.02 3.36 9.50
N GLY A 78 -0.32 3.83 10.53
CA GLY A 78 0.70 3.05 11.22
C GLY A 78 1.89 3.91 11.66
N PRO A 79 2.81 3.37 12.46
CA PRO A 79 3.98 4.10 12.93
C PRO A 79 4.86 4.67 11.80
N LEU A 80 4.89 4.03 10.62
CA LEU A 80 5.61 4.58 9.46
C LEU A 80 5.03 5.91 8.95
N MET A 81 3.74 6.18 9.19
CA MET A 81 3.13 7.48 8.83
C MET A 81 3.61 8.62 9.73
N ASN A 82 4.14 8.30 10.92
CA ASN A 82 4.68 9.28 11.86
C ASN A 82 6.19 9.53 11.66
N ASP A 83 6.84 8.74 10.81
CA ASP A 83 8.24 8.87 10.45
C ASP A 83 8.39 9.85 9.25
N PRO A 84 9.58 10.41 8.97
CA PRO A 84 9.81 11.17 7.72
C PRO A 84 9.36 10.44 6.44
N LEU A 85 9.35 9.10 6.47
CA LEU A 85 8.84 8.28 5.37
C LEU A 85 7.32 8.44 5.15
N GLY A 86 6.55 8.84 6.15
CA GLY A 86 5.10 8.97 6.10
C GLY A 86 4.60 9.97 5.05
N ALA A 87 5.27 11.12 4.91
CA ALA A 87 4.94 12.11 3.88
C ALA A 87 5.16 11.55 2.46
N ARG A 88 6.21 10.74 2.28
CA ARG A 88 6.53 10.07 1.02
C ARG A 88 5.51 8.98 0.70
N ILE A 89 5.17 8.13 1.68
CA ILE A 89 4.14 7.10 1.56
C ILE A 89 2.79 7.73 1.17
N GLY A 90 2.36 8.77 1.88
CA GLY A 90 1.11 9.47 1.58
C GLY A 90 1.08 10.06 0.17
N SER A 91 2.19 10.66 -0.27
CA SER A 91 2.33 11.22 -1.62
C SER A 91 2.32 10.13 -2.70
N ASP A 92 2.99 9.01 -2.46
CA ASP A 92 3.01 7.86 -3.36
C ASP A 92 1.61 7.27 -3.53
N ILE A 93 0.93 7.02 -2.42
CA ILE A 93 -0.44 6.48 -2.41
C ILE A 93 -1.42 7.42 -3.11
N ALA A 94 -1.34 8.74 -2.85
CA ALA A 94 -2.18 9.73 -3.52
C ALA A 94 -1.94 9.75 -5.04
N ARG A 95 -0.67 9.65 -5.47
CA ARG A 95 -0.31 9.59 -6.89
C ARG A 95 -0.85 8.33 -7.57
N TRP A 96 -0.74 7.18 -6.92
CA TRP A 96 -1.26 5.91 -7.44
C TRP A 96 -2.78 5.89 -7.49
N GLN A 97 -3.46 6.45 -6.48
CA GLN A 97 -4.91 6.64 -6.47
C GLN A 97 -5.39 7.56 -7.61
N ALA A 98 -4.59 8.56 -7.98
CA ALA A 98 -4.87 9.42 -9.13
C ALA A 98 -4.64 8.73 -10.49
N GLY A 99 -4.21 7.46 -10.50
CA GLY A 99 -4.00 6.67 -11.72
C GLY A 99 -2.59 6.79 -12.31
N ASN A 100 -1.64 7.40 -11.60
CA ASN A 100 -0.25 7.47 -12.05
C ASN A 100 0.59 6.40 -11.33
N PRO A 101 0.91 5.25 -11.97
CA PRO A 101 1.66 4.14 -11.36
C PRO A 101 3.18 4.39 -11.29
N ALA A 102 3.65 5.60 -11.58
CA ALA A 102 5.08 5.91 -11.50
C ALA A 102 5.58 5.83 -10.06
N CYS A 103 6.84 5.43 -9.92
CA CYS A 103 7.57 5.48 -8.66
C CYS A 103 7.96 6.93 -8.39
N ALA A 104 7.95 7.35 -7.12
CA ALA A 104 8.55 8.61 -6.76
C ALA A 104 10.02 8.54 -7.17
N ALA A 105 10.52 9.60 -7.80
CA ALA A 105 11.95 9.74 -8.00
C ALA A 105 12.63 9.59 -6.63
N THR A 106 13.50 8.59 -6.52
CA THR A 106 14.33 8.40 -5.34
C THR A 106 15.21 9.65 -5.23
N ALA A 107 14.90 10.53 -4.28
CA ALA A 107 15.75 11.67 -3.95
C ALA A 107 16.99 11.19 -3.19
#